data_AF-A0A520JH78-F1
#
_entry.id   AF-A0A520JH78-F1
#
_cell.length_a   1.000
_cell.length_b   1.000
_cell.length_c   1.000
_cell.angle_alpha   90.00
_cell.angle_beta   90.00
_cell.angle_gamma   90.00
#
_symmetry.space_group_name_H-M   'P 1'
#
loop_
_entity.id
_entity.type
_entity.pdbx_description
1 polymer ?
#
loop_
_entity_poly.entity_id
_entity_poly.type
_entity_poly.pdbx_seq_one_letter_code
_entity_poly.pdbx_strand_id
1 'polypeptide(L)'
;VVIVATARALKMNGGVAKADLAREDVDAVRRGAVNLVRHIENIRQFGVPAVVAINHFYTDSDAEVAAIVEAAAHHGSRAILCRHWAEGGAGAVELADAVAELCDTHGGGFAPIYGDELSLFDKIDTVARRIYRAEHAVAEPSVLAQLKRWEDAGYGHLPVCLAKTQYSFSTDPALLGAPTGHIVPVREVRLAAGAGFVVAICGEIMTMPGLPRVPAAEAIRLNDEGLIEGLF
;
A
#
# COMPACT_ATOMS: atom_id res chain seq x y z
N VAL A 1 0.34 -13.64 3.42
CA VAL A 1 -0.23 -12.31 3.04
C VAL A 1 -0.58 -12.33 1.57
N VAL A 2 -1.72 -11.75 1.17
CA VAL A 2 -2.09 -11.60 -0.25
C VAL A 2 -1.82 -10.16 -0.70
N ILE A 3 -1.06 -9.98 -1.77
CA ILE A 3 -0.83 -8.67 -2.42
C ILE A 3 -1.66 -8.63 -3.70
N VAL A 4 -2.64 -7.73 -3.76
CA VAL A 4 -3.49 -7.58 -4.94
C VAL A 4 -2.85 -6.64 -5.95
N ALA A 5 -2.85 -7.02 -7.22
CA ALA A 5 -2.35 -6.22 -8.34
C ALA A 5 -3.27 -6.32 -9.57
N THR A 6 -3.17 -5.35 -10.48
CA THR A 6 -3.84 -5.37 -11.80
C THR A 6 -2.86 -4.91 -12.87
N ALA A 7 -3.00 -5.39 -14.11
CA ALA A 7 -2.16 -4.95 -15.23
C ALA A 7 -2.26 -3.43 -15.43
N ARG A 8 -3.47 -2.86 -15.34
CA ARG A 8 -3.71 -1.42 -15.44
C ARG A 8 -2.97 -0.60 -14.37
N ALA A 9 -2.97 -1.03 -13.11
CA ALA A 9 -2.25 -0.33 -12.04
C ALA A 9 -0.73 -0.40 -12.25
N LEU A 10 -0.21 -1.54 -12.73
CA LEU A 10 1.21 -1.67 -13.05
C LEU A 10 1.59 -0.84 -14.28
N LYS A 11 0.75 -0.76 -15.31
CA LYS A 11 0.95 0.18 -16.43
C LYS A 11 1.06 1.64 -15.96
N MET A 12 0.19 2.07 -15.04
CA MET A 12 0.31 3.41 -14.44
C MET A 12 1.64 3.60 -13.74
N ASN A 13 2.08 2.62 -12.95
CA ASN A 13 3.40 2.64 -12.30
C ASN A 13 4.56 2.60 -13.30
N GLY A 14 4.34 2.07 -14.51
CA GLY A 14 5.27 2.07 -15.63
C GLY A 14 5.22 3.31 -16.52
N GLY A 15 4.43 4.32 -16.14
CA GLY A 15 4.36 5.63 -16.79
C GLY A 15 3.17 5.86 -17.72
N VAL A 16 2.23 4.93 -17.82
CA VAL A 16 1.05 5.09 -18.71
C VAL A 16 0.00 5.98 -18.04
N ALA A 17 -0.49 6.98 -18.77
CA ALA A 17 -1.55 7.86 -18.29
C ALA A 17 -2.86 7.09 -18.06
N LYS A 18 -3.65 7.52 -17.06
CA LYS A 18 -4.90 6.87 -16.69
C LYS A 18 -5.88 6.69 -17.85
N ALA A 19 -5.87 7.62 -18.81
CA ALA A 19 -6.73 7.60 -19.99
C ALA A 19 -6.36 6.50 -21.01
N ASP A 20 -5.11 6.01 -21.01
CA ASP A 20 -4.56 5.14 -22.05
C ASP A 20 -4.44 3.66 -21.62
N LEU A 21 -4.94 3.32 -20.42
CA LEU A 21 -4.76 2.00 -19.81
C LEU A 21 -5.51 0.84 -20.50
N ALA A 22 -6.41 1.15 -21.43
CA ALA A 22 -7.19 0.14 -22.15
C ALA A 22 -6.38 -0.57 -23.25
N ARG A 23 -5.27 0.04 -23.71
CA ARG A 23 -4.38 -0.57 -24.70
C ARG A 23 -3.41 -1.52 -24.01
N GLU A 24 -3.09 -2.62 -24.68
CA GLU A 24 -2.02 -3.52 -24.25
C GLU A 24 -0.68 -2.78 -24.23
N ASP A 25 0.08 -2.91 -23.14
CA ASP A 25 1.45 -2.43 -23.02
C ASP A 25 2.24 -3.30 -22.01
N VAL A 26 2.75 -4.43 -22.48
CA VAL A 26 3.51 -5.40 -21.68
C VAL A 26 4.78 -4.77 -21.10
N ASP A 27 5.44 -3.88 -21.85
CA ASP A 27 6.66 -3.23 -21.39
C ASP A 27 6.38 -2.23 -20.27
N ALA A 28 5.26 -1.51 -20.30
CA ALA A 28 4.82 -0.70 -19.18
C ALA A 28 4.50 -1.55 -17.95
N VAL A 29 3.86 -2.71 -18.11
CA VAL A 29 3.65 -3.65 -17.00
C VAL A 29 4.98 -4.05 -16.38
N ARG A 30 5.98 -4.44 -17.20
CA ARG A 30 7.33 -4.80 -16.72
C ARG A 30 8.02 -3.64 -16.00
N ARG A 31 7.98 -2.43 -16.55
CA ARG A 31 8.54 -1.23 -15.90
C ARG A 31 7.86 -0.94 -14.57
N GLY A 32 6.54 -1.07 -14.50
CA GLY A 32 5.76 -0.81 -13.29
C GLY A 32 5.79 -1.94 -12.26
N ALA A 33 6.17 -3.16 -12.64
CA ALA A 33 6.25 -4.32 -11.76
C ALA A 33 7.22 -4.10 -10.59
N VAL A 34 8.18 -3.19 -10.72
CA VAL A 34 9.07 -2.76 -9.62
C VAL A 34 8.30 -2.30 -8.37
N ASN A 35 7.09 -1.75 -8.53
CA ASN A 35 6.22 -1.39 -7.42
C ASN A 35 5.73 -2.65 -6.66
N LEU A 36 5.21 -3.63 -7.40
CA LEU A 36 4.77 -4.92 -6.84
C LEU A 36 5.93 -5.66 -6.17
N VAL A 37 7.08 -5.71 -6.85
CA VAL A 37 8.30 -6.34 -6.33
C VAL A 37 8.70 -5.74 -4.99
N ARG A 38 8.70 -4.41 -4.86
CA ARG A 38 9.00 -3.77 -3.57
C ARG A 38 8.01 -4.16 -2.48
N HIS A 39 6.72 -4.28 -2.80
CA HIS A 39 5.74 -4.77 -1.84
C HIS A 39 6.01 -6.23 -1.41
N ILE A 40 6.37 -7.12 -2.34
CA ILE A 40 6.77 -8.51 -2.03
C ILE A 40 7.98 -8.52 -1.09
N GLU A 41 9.02 -7.75 -1.38
CA GLU A 41 10.21 -7.62 -0.54
C GLU A 41 9.88 -7.06 0.85
N ASN A 42 8.99 -6.06 0.92
CA ASN A 42 8.57 -5.48 2.19
C ASN A 42 7.84 -6.49 3.07
N ILE A 43 6.94 -7.29 2.52
CA ILE A 43 6.25 -8.34 3.29
C ILE A 43 7.25 -9.38 3.83
N ARG A 44 8.25 -9.76 3.03
CA ARG A 44 9.30 -10.69 3.49
C ARG A 44 10.11 -10.18 4.66
N GLN A 45 10.32 -8.88 4.78
CA GLN A 45 11.05 -8.30 5.92
C GLN A 45 10.34 -8.56 7.26
N PHE A 46 9.03 -8.82 7.24
CA PHE A 46 8.27 -9.22 8.41
C PHE A 46 8.32 -10.73 8.65
N GLY A 47 9.06 -11.52 7.87
CA GLY A 47 9.18 -12.98 8.05
C GLY A 47 7.96 -13.80 7.62
N VAL A 48 7.03 -13.21 6.86
CA VAL A 48 5.81 -13.87 6.38
C VAL A 48 5.80 -14.02 4.85
N PRO A 49 5.20 -15.10 4.30
CA PRO A 49 5.14 -15.31 2.87
C PRO A 49 4.11 -14.40 2.21
N ALA A 50 4.38 -14.03 0.96
CA ALA A 50 3.47 -13.30 0.08
C ALA A 50 2.99 -14.20 -1.06
N VAL A 51 1.73 -14.05 -1.43
CA VAL A 51 1.15 -14.52 -2.69
C VAL A 51 0.53 -13.32 -3.40
N VAL A 52 0.66 -13.25 -4.72
CA VAL A 52 0.09 -12.16 -5.52
C VAL A 52 -1.23 -12.61 -6.12
N ALA A 53 -2.28 -11.80 -5.95
CA ALA A 53 -3.55 -11.98 -6.62
C ALA A 53 -3.67 -10.97 -7.76
N ILE A 54 -3.71 -11.45 -9.00
CA ILE A 54 -3.88 -10.61 -10.19
C ILE A 54 -5.38 -10.51 -10.45
N ASN A 55 -5.99 -9.36 -10.15
CA ASN A 55 -7.40 -9.16 -10.46
C ASN A 55 -7.56 -8.91 -11.96
N HIS A 56 -8.18 -9.87 -12.66
CA HIS A 56 -8.38 -9.83 -14.09
C HIS A 56 -9.38 -8.75 -14.49
N PHE A 57 -9.03 -7.92 -15.46
CA PHE A 57 -9.94 -7.02 -16.15
C PHE A 57 -10.13 -7.43 -17.61
N TYR A 58 -11.29 -7.15 -18.22
CA TYR A 58 -11.62 -7.64 -19.56
C TYR A 58 -10.71 -7.12 -20.69
N THR A 59 -9.94 -6.05 -20.44
CA THR A 59 -8.96 -5.51 -21.39
C THR A 59 -7.54 -6.04 -21.16
N ASP A 60 -7.32 -6.82 -20.10
CA ASP A 60 -6.00 -7.34 -19.79
C ASP A 60 -5.68 -8.47 -20.77
N SER A 61 -4.49 -8.47 -21.36
CA SER A 61 -4.07 -9.55 -22.25
C SER A 61 -3.32 -10.64 -21.51
N ASP A 62 -3.29 -11.85 -22.08
CA ASP A 62 -2.52 -12.97 -21.53
C ASP A 62 -1.02 -12.63 -21.42
N ALA A 63 -0.49 -11.82 -22.33
CA ALA A 63 0.91 -11.39 -22.30
C ALA A 63 1.19 -10.41 -21.14
N GLU A 64 0.27 -9.49 -20.84
CA GLU A 64 0.37 -8.62 -19.67
C GLU A 64 0.30 -9.41 -18.38
N VAL A 65 -0.64 -10.36 -18.27
CA VAL A 65 -0.75 -11.25 -17.11
C VAL A 65 0.53 -12.07 -16.92
N ALA A 66 1.06 -12.66 -18.00
CA ALA A 66 2.29 -13.44 -17.95
C ALA A 66 3.49 -12.63 -17.43
N ALA A 67 3.60 -11.35 -17.82
CA ALA A 67 4.66 -10.47 -17.32
C ALA A 67 4.58 -10.24 -15.80
N ILE A 68 3.36 -10.17 -15.23
CA ILE A 68 3.17 -10.05 -13.79
C ILE A 68 3.55 -11.35 -13.08
N VAL A 69 3.15 -12.49 -13.65
CA VAL A 69 3.49 -13.81 -13.12
C VAL A 69 5.00 -14.02 -13.11
N GLU A 70 5.68 -13.70 -14.19
CA GLU A 70 7.14 -13.76 -14.31
C GLU A 70 7.83 -12.88 -13.27
N ALA A 71 7.40 -11.62 -13.13
CA ALA A 71 7.97 -10.69 -12.16
C ALA A 71 7.80 -11.19 -10.71
N ALA A 72 6.61 -11.69 -10.34
CA ALA A 72 6.39 -12.25 -9.01
C ALA A 72 7.25 -13.51 -8.78
N ALA A 73 7.31 -14.41 -9.75
CA ALA A 73 8.05 -15.67 -9.66
C ALA A 73 9.57 -15.44 -9.55
N HIS A 74 10.12 -14.50 -10.31
CA HIS A 74 11.54 -14.11 -10.23
C HIS A 74 11.89 -13.62 -8.81
N HIS A 75 10.95 -12.94 -8.17
CA HIS A 75 11.05 -12.53 -6.78
C HIS A 75 10.38 -13.53 -5.85
N GLY A 76 10.39 -14.85 -6.14
CA GLY A 76 10.01 -15.95 -5.24
C GLY A 76 8.58 -15.92 -4.67
N SER A 77 7.65 -15.26 -5.36
CA SER A 77 6.23 -15.20 -4.99
C SER A 77 5.40 -15.83 -6.09
N ARG A 78 4.43 -16.66 -5.75
CA ARG A 78 3.42 -17.14 -6.71
C ARG A 78 2.47 -15.98 -7.03
N ALA A 79 2.07 -15.84 -8.29
CA ALA A 79 1.00 -14.94 -8.71
C ALA A 79 -0.12 -15.72 -9.37
N ILE A 80 -1.36 -15.42 -8.98
CA ILE A 80 -2.55 -16.19 -9.35
C ILE A 80 -3.57 -15.26 -9.97
N LEU A 81 -4.04 -15.60 -11.17
CA LEU A 81 -5.07 -14.84 -11.85
C LEU A 81 -6.43 -15.08 -11.18
N CYS A 82 -7.11 -14.00 -10.84
CA CYS A 82 -8.35 -14.00 -10.09
C CYS A 82 -9.47 -13.38 -10.94
N ARG A 83 -10.56 -14.13 -11.15
CA ARG A 83 -11.73 -13.75 -11.95
C ARG A 83 -13.01 -13.60 -11.12
N HIS A 84 -12.89 -13.54 -9.79
CA HIS A 84 -14.02 -13.58 -8.87
C HIS A 84 -15.03 -12.42 -9.00
N TRP A 85 -14.63 -11.30 -9.59
CA TRP A 85 -15.58 -10.23 -9.92
C TRP A 85 -16.62 -10.69 -10.96
N ALA A 86 -16.22 -11.50 -11.94
CA ALA A 86 -17.10 -12.02 -12.98
C ALA A 86 -17.68 -13.41 -12.64
N GLU A 87 -16.92 -14.23 -11.91
CA GLU A 87 -17.22 -15.66 -11.68
C GLU A 87 -17.59 -15.99 -10.23
N GLY A 88 -17.69 -14.98 -9.36
CA GLY A 88 -17.93 -15.18 -7.93
C GLY A 88 -16.81 -15.98 -7.26
N GLY A 89 -17.12 -16.73 -6.20
CA GLY A 89 -16.12 -17.50 -5.45
C GLY A 89 -15.31 -18.50 -6.30
N ALA A 90 -15.90 -19.05 -7.36
CA ALA A 90 -15.23 -19.99 -8.25
C ALA A 90 -13.98 -19.39 -8.90
N GLY A 91 -14.00 -18.09 -9.24
CA GLY A 91 -12.89 -17.37 -9.86
C GLY A 91 -11.73 -17.03 -8.91
N ALA A 92 -11.74 -17.52 -7.67
CA ALA A 92 -10.66 -17.34 -6.70
C ALA A 92 -10.26 -18.64 -5.97
N VAL A 93 -10.74 -19.81 -6.41
CA VAL A 93 -10.42 -21.11 -5.78
C VAL A 93 -8.91 -21.36 -5.78
N GLU A 94 -8.23 -21.13 -6.89
CA GLU A 94 -6.78 -21.32 -6.98
C GLU A 94 -6.02 -20.42 -5.97
N LEU A 95 -6.49 -19.18 -5.78
CA LEU A 95 -5.92 -18.28 -4.77
C LEU A 95 -6.16 -18.81 -3.37
N ALA A 96 -7.37 -19.32 -3.09
CA ALA A 96 -7.72 -19.89 -1.79
C ALA A 96 -6.84 -21.11 -1.46
N ASP A 97 -6.66 -22.02 -2.42
CA ASP A 97 -5.81 -23.21 -2.26
C ASP A 97 -4.36 -22.82 -1.98
N ALA A 98 -3.81 -21.84 -2.71
CA ALA A 98 -2.45 -21.36 -2.50
C ALA A 98 -2.27 -20.67 -1.14
N VAL A 99 -3.29 -19.95 -0.65
CA VAL A 99 -3.24 -19.35 0.69
C VAL A 99 -3.29 -20.43 1.76
N ALA A 100 -4.14 -21.46 1.60
CA ALA A 100 -4.21 -22.58 2.52
C ALA A 100 -2.87 -23.34 2.58
N GLU A 101 -2.27 -23.64 1.42
CA GLU A 101 -0.95 -24.27 1.32
C GLU A 101 0.14 -23.45 2.05
N LEU A 102 0.16 -22.13 1.88
CA LEU A 102 1.11 -21.26 2.58
C LEU A 102 0.89 -21.24 4.10
N CYS A 103 -0.36 -21.32 4.55
CA CYS A 103 -0.69 -21.42 5.98
C CYS A 103 -0.25 -22.75 6.59
N ASP A 104 -0.36 -23.85 5.84
CA ASP A 104 0.01 -25.19 6.31
C ASP A 104 1.53 -25.42 6.31
N THR A 105 2.25 -24.81 5.35
CA THR A 105 3.69 -25.06 5.14
C THR A 105 4.59 -24.06 5.87
N HIS A 106 4.13 -22.83 6.12
CA HIS A 106 4.97 -21.79 6.70
C HIS A 106 4.82 -21.74 8.23
N GLY A 107 5.86 -22.18 8.95
CA GLY A 107 5.88 -22.29 10.42
C GLY A 107 5.98 -20.97 11.20
N GLY A 108 5.59 -19.84 10.61
CA GLY A 108 5.61 -18.51 11.25
C GLY A 108 6.94 -17.76 11.07
N GLY A 109 7.34 -16.99 12.09
CA GLY A 109 8.50 -16.08 12.03
C GLY A 109 8.15 -14.60 11.84
N PHE A 110 6.89 -14.22 12.10
CA PHE A 110 6.51 -12.82 12.08
C PHE A 110 7.29 -11.99 13.11
N ALA A 111 7.93 -10.92 12.65
CA ALA A 111 8.54 -9.93 13.51
C ALA A 111 8.33 -8.52 12.94
N PRO A 112 8.06 -7.50 13.79
CA PRO A 112 8.09 -6.11 13.36
C PRO A 112 9.46 -5.70 12.80
N ILE A 113 9.49 -4.67 11.96
CA ILE A 113 10.74 -4.17 11.34
C ILE A 113 11.62 -3.32 12.28
N TYR A 114 11.17 -3.07 13.50
CA TYR A 114 11.90 -2.40 14.57
C TYR A 114 11.45 -2.95 15.93
N GLY A 115 12.30 -2.84 16.95
CA GLY A 115 11.93 -3.14 18.33
C GLY A 115 11.36 -1.91 19.07
N ASP A 116 10.74 -2.15 20.21
CA ASP A 116 10.07 -1.12 21.02
C ASP A 116 11.08 -0.18 21.70
N GLU A 117 12.33 -0.63 21.85
CA GLU A 117 13.45 0.09 22.46
C GLU A 117 14.03 1.23 21.61
N LEU A 118 13.74 1.24 20.30
CA LEU A 118 14.16 2.34 19.43
C LEU A 118 13.50 3.65 19.84
N SER A 119 14.21 4.77 19.67
CA SER A 119 13.63 6.10 19.83
C SER A 119 12.47 6.28 18.83
N LEU A 120 11.51 7.15 19.15
CA LEU A 120 10.37 7.41 18.27
C LEU A 120 10.84 7.91 16.90
N PHE A 121 11.92 8.70 16.84
CA PHE A 121 12.48 9.16 15.59
C PHE A 121 13.18 8.03 14.81
N ASP A 122 13.94 7.16 15.48
CA ASP A 122 14.59 6.02 14.83
C ASP A 122 13.57 5.01 14.30
N LYS A 123 12.42 4.85 14.97
CA LYS A 123 11.29 4.08 14.44
C LYS A 123 10.76 4.68 13.14
N ILE A 124 10.61 6.00 13.06
CA ILE A 124 10.17 6.69 11.83
C ILE A 124 11.21 6.50 10.71
N ASP A 125 12.49 6.73 11.00
CA ASP A 125 13.58 6.57 10.03
C ASP A 125 13.72 5.11 9.55
N THR A 126 13.51 4.15 10.45
CA THR A 126 13.50 2.73 10.11
C THR A 126 12.40 2.41 9.09
N VAL A 127 11.18 2.91 9.26
CA VAL A 127 10.11 2.72 8.28
C VAL A 127 10.46 3.40 6.95
N ALA A 128 10.97 4.63 6.99
CA ALA A 128 11.37 5.36 5.78
C ALA A 128 12.42 4.59 4.96
N ARG A 129 13.48 4.10 5.60
CA ARG A 129 14.55 3.34 4.93
C ARG A 129 14.11 1.94 4.51
N ARG A 130 13.54 1.18 5.44
CA ARG A 130 13.24 -0.25 5.25
C ARG A 130 11.97 -0.53 4.47
N ILE A 131 10.97 0.35 4.46
CA ILE A 131 9.73 0.13 3.70
C ILE A 131 9.71 0.99 2.45
N TYR A 132 10.05 2.28 2.58
CA TYR A 132 9.93 3.21 1.47
C TYR A 132 11.17 3.27 0.58
N ARG A 133 12.32 2.73 1.04
CA ARG A 133 13.63 2.88 0.39
C ARG A 133 14.03 4.36 0.25
N ALA A 134 13.62 5.16 1.23
CA ALA A 134 14.12 6.51 1.41
C ALA A 134 15.58 6.48 1.86
N GLU A 135 16.32 7.56 1.61
CA GLU A 135 17.66 7.71 2.15
C GLU A 135 17.61 7.88 3.66
N HIS A 136 16.73 8.76 4.17
CA HIS A 136 16.46 8.98 5.58
C HIS A 136 15.18 9.81 5.78
N ALA A 137 14.67 9.82 7.01
CA ALA A 137 13.67 10.79 7.46
C ALA A 137 14.35 12.07 7.96
N VAL A 138 13.70 13.22 7.78
CA VAL A 138 14.15 14.52 8.32
C VAL A 138 13.02 15.18 9.09
N ALA A 139 13.35 15.85 10.19
CA ALA A 139 12.38 16.57 11.01
C ALA A 139 12.99 17.88 11.52
N GLU A 140 12.14 18.89 11.73
CA GLU A 140 12.58 20.13 12.37
C GLU A 140 12.95 19.91 13.85
N PRO A 141 13.84 20.74 14.43
CA PRO A 141 14.22 20.64 15.85
C PRO A 141 13.02 20.65 16.80
N SER A 142 11.95 21.36 16.46
CA SER A 142 10.68 21.42 17.20
C SER A 142 10.00 20.05 17.31
N VAL A 143 9.96 19.30 16.21
CA VAL A 143 9.39 17.95 16.12
C VAL A 143 10.24 16.97 16.90
N LEU A 144 11.57 17.02 16.76
CA LEU A 144 12.48 16.15 17.50
C LEU A 144 12.37 16.39 19.02
N ALA A 145 12.30 17.65 19.45
CA ALA A 145 12.09 17.99 20.86
C ALA A 145 10.74 17.48 21.37
N GLN A 146 9.70 17.52 20.55
CA GLN A 146 8.38 16.98 20.92
C GLN A 146 8.39 15.46 21.09
N LEU A 147 9.01 14.73 20.17
CA LEU A 147 9.21 13.28 20.29
C LEU A 147 9.97 12.93 21.57
N LYS A 148 11.07 13.62 21.84
CA LYS A 148 11.87 13.43 23.05
C LYS A 148 11.06 13.65 24.33
N ARG A 149 10.23 14.71 24.39
CA ARG A 149 9.34 14.94 25.54
C ARG A 149 8.38 13.78 25.78
N TRP A 150 7.90 13.13 24.72
CA TRP A 150 7.02 11.97 24.85
C TRP A 150 7.77 10.70 25.28
N GLU A 151 9.00 10.52 24.81
CA GLU A 151 9.90 9.47 25.31
C GLU A 151 10.12 9.61 26.82
N ASP A 152 10.48 10.82 27.28
CA ASP A 152 10.69 11.15 28.69
C ASP A 152 9.40 10.98 29.53
N ALA A 153 8.23 11.19 28.92
CA ALA A 153 6.92 10.98 29.53
C ALA A 153 6.45 9.51 29.52
N GLY A 154 7.28 8.57 29.07
CA GLY A 154 7.01 7.13 29.09
C GLY A 154 6.35 6.57 27.82
N TYR A 155 6.16 7.39 26.78
CA TYR A 155 5.54 6.98 25.51
C TYR A 155 6.56 6.49 24.46
N GLY A 156 7.84 6.39 24.79
CA GLY A 156 8.89 6.02 23.83
C GLY A 156 8.72 4.63 23.23
N HIS A 157 8.11 3.70 23.96
CA HIS A 157 7.84 2.33 23.51
C HIS A 157 6.73 2.25 22.46
N LEU A 158 5.92 3.30 22.27
CA LEU A 158 4.80 3.26 21.33
C LEU A 158 5.29 3.06 19.88
N PRO A 159 4.51 2.35 19.04
CA PRO A 159 4.75 2.25 17.60
C PRO A 159 4.45 3.59 16.90
N VAL A 160 4.93 3.69 15.67
CA VAL A 160 4.77 4.89 14.82
C VAL A 160 3.83 4.63 13.65
N CYS A 161 2.97 5.59 13.34
CA CYS A 161 2.06 5.61 12.22
C CYS A 161 2.49 6.73 11.25
N LEU A 162 3.09 6.37 10.11
CA LEU A 162 3.52 7.34 9.12
C LEU A 162 2.34 7.71 8.22
N ALA A 163 1.99 8.98 8.24
CA ALA A 163 0.84 9.53 7.56
C ALA A 163 1.36 10.35 6.37
N LYS A 164 1.22 9.79 5.16
CA LYS A 164 1.75 10.32 3.90
C LYS A 164 0.83 9.97 2.73
N THR A 165 1.14 10.47 1.53
CA THR A 165 0.43 10.06 0.30
C THR A 165 0.51 8.55 0.08
N GLN A 166 -0.62 7.94 -0.28
CA GLN A 166 -0.74 6.53 -0.61
C GLN A 166 -0.32 6.19 -2.05
N TYR A 167 -0.12 7.20 -2.91
CA TYR A 167 0.13 7.00 -4.34
C TYR A 167 1.58 6.67 -4.69
N SER A 168 2.50 6.87 -3.76
CA SER A 168 3.94 6.71 -3.97
C SER A 168 4.58 6.08 -2.74
N PHE A 169 5.79 5.52 -2.86
CA PHE A 169 6.62 5.19 -1.69
C PHE A 169 7.22 6.44 -1.04
N SER A 170 7.49 7.49 -1.82
CA SER A 170 7.96 8.77 -1.32
C SER A 170 6.80 9.61 -0.72
N THR A 171 7.09 10.85 -0.37
CA THR A 171 6.09 11.85 0.02
C THR A 171 5.52 12.63 -1.17
N ASP A 172 6.00 12.39 -2.40
CA ASP A 172 5.51 12.99 -3.63
C ASP A 172 4.59 12.00 -4.38
N PRO A 173 3.28 12.31 -4.55
CA PRO A 173 2.33 11.44 -5.23
C PRO A 173 2.63 11.21 -6.72
N ALA A 174 3.43 12.06 -7.38
CA ALA A 174 3.77 11.92 -8.79
C ALA A 174 4.87 10.87 -9.05
N LEU A 175 5.66 10.52 -8.03
CA LEU A 175 6.75 9.56 -8.13
C LEU A 175 6.23 8.12 -8.04
N LEU A 176 5.67 7.63 -9.14
CA LEU A 176 5.14 6.25 -9.25
C LEU A 176 6.26 5.19 -9.37
N GLY A 177 5.88 3.92 -9.33
CA GLY A 177 6.81 2.80 -9.40
C GLY A 177 7.46 2.53 -8.05
N ALA A 178 8.79 2.55 -8.03
CA ALA A 178 9.60 2.21 -6.86
C ALA A 178 10.75 3.22 -6.66
N PRO A 179 10.46 4.50 -6.37
CA PRO A 179 11.49 5.54 -6.24
C PRO A 179 12.49 5.23 -5.10
N THR A 180 13.76 5.55 -5.28
CA THR A 180 14.82 5.39 -4.27
C THR A 180 15.52 6.72 -4.01
N GLY A 181 16.27 6.82 -2.91
CA GLY A 181 17.10 8.01 -2.61
C GLY A 181 16.30 9.29 -2.31
N HIS A 182 15.01 9.17 -2.05
CA HIS A 182 14.17 10.30 -1.63
C HIS A 182 14.26 10.50 -0.12
N ILE A 183 13.93 11.70 0.35
CA ILE A 183 13.89 12.05 1.77
C ILE A 183 12.43 12.03 2.23
N VAL A 184 12.18 11.57 3.46
CA VAL A 184 10.85 11.62 4.09
C VAL A 184 10.81 12.76 5.11
N PRO A 185 10.28 13.94 4.76
CA PRO A 185 10.08 15.01 5.73
C PRO A 185 8.99 14.64 6.73
N VAL A 186 9.21 14.92 8.01
CA VAL A 186 8.22 14.82 9.10
C VAL A 186 7.91 16.25 9.54
N ARG A 187 6.71 16.72 9.20
CA ARG A 187 6.27 18.10 9.41
C ARG A 187 5.68 18.31 10.79
N GLU A 188 4.92 17.33 11.26
CA GLU A 188 4.19 17.37 12.52
C GLU A 188 4.13 15.97 13.12
N VAL A 189 4.07 15.88 14.44
CA VAL A 189 3.80 14.62 15.15
C VAL A 189 2.61 14.79 16.08
N ARG A 190 1.77 13.75 16.19
CA ARG A 190 0.61 13.72 17.10
C ARG A 190 0.63 12.45 17.94
N LEU A 191 0.37 12.61 19.24
CA LEU A 191 0.26 11.47 20.16
C LEU A 191 -1.18 11.00 20.22
N ALA A 192 -1.44 9.76 19.78
CA ALA A 192 -2.72 9.10 19.94
C ALA A 192 -2.66 8.14 21.14
N ALA A 193 -2.54 8.69 22.36
CA ALA A 193 -2.27 7.90 23.57
C ALA A 193 -3.32 6.81 23.84
N GLY A 194 -4.61 7.11 23.62
CA GLY A 194 -5.68 6.12 23.80
C GLY A 194 -5.64 4.97 22.80
N ALA A 195 -5.13 5.22 21.58
CA ALA A 195 -4.96 4.19 20.56
C ALA A 195 -3.59 3.48 20.63
N GLY A 196 -2.63 4.05 21.37
CA GLY A 196 -1.32 3.47 21.61
C GLY A 196 -0.33 3.65 20.45
N PHE A 197 -0.29 4.80 19.78
CA PHE A 197 0.73 5.09 18.77
C PHE A 197 1.03 6.60 18.59
N VAL A 198 2.15 6.90 17.94
CA VAL A 198 2.53 8.26 17.53
C VAL A 198 2.35 8.40 16.02
N VAL A 199 1.59 9.41 15.60
CA VAL A 199 1.39 9.74 14.18
C VAL A 199 2.48 10.69 13.72
N ALA A 200 3.24 10.32 12.70
CA ALA A 200 4.21 11.16 12.02
C ALA A 200 3.63 11.65 10.69
N ILE A 201 3.35 12.95 10.58
CA ILE A 201 2.72 13.56 9.40
C ILE A 201 3.83 13.99 8.45
N CYS A 202 3.91 13.32 7.30
CA CYS A 202 4.97 13.52 6.30
C CYS A 202 4.53 14.29 5.05
N GLY A 203 3.26 14.67 4.97
CA GLY A 203 2.68 15.41 3.85
C GLY A 203 1.41 16.12 4.28
N GLU A 204 0.69 16.70 3.31
CA GLU A 204 -0.65 17.22 3.56
C GLU A 204 -1.63 16.06 3.65
N ILE A 205 -2.39 16.01 4.75
CA ILE A 205 -3.36 14.95 5.01
C ILE A 205 -4.73 15.58 5.15
N MET A 206 -5.64 15.17 4.27
CA MET A 206 -7.05 15.53 4.38
C MET A 206 -7.69 14.76 5.53
N THR A 207 -7.96 15.45 6.63
CA THR A 207 -8.66 14.89 7.80
C THR A 207 -10.17 15.12 7.76
N MET A 208 -10.64 16.02 6.89
CA MET A 208 -12.04 16.35 6.69
C MET A 208 -12.30 16.54 5.18
N PRO A 209 -12.75 15.49 4.46
CA PRO A 209 -13.05 15.61 3.04
C PRO A 209 -14.26 16.51 2.81
N GLY A 210 -14.17 17.42 1.83
CA GLY A 210 -15.29 18.25 1.40
C GLY A 210 -16.25 17.52 0.45
N LEU A 211 -17.45 18.08 0.27
CA LEU A 211 -18.39 17.62 -0.76
C LEU A 211 -17.91 18.04 -2.17
N PRO A 212 -18.17 17.22 -3.20
CA PRO A 212 -17.89 17.61 -4.59
C PRO A 212 -18.87 18.70 -5.06
N ARG A 213 -18.58 19.34 -6.20
CA ARG A 213 -19.42 20.39 -6.80
C ARG A 213 -20.89 19.96 -6.99
N VAL A 214 -21.12 18.69 -7.30
CA VAL A 214 -22.45 18.07 -7.40
C VAL A 214 -22.47 16.87 -6.46
N PRO A 215 -22.97 17.02 -5.23
CA PRO A 215 -23.06 15.94 -4.26
C PRO A 215 -24.02 14.84 -4.71
N ALA A 216 -23.67 13.57 -4.49
CA ALA A 216 -24.59 12.44 -4.69
C ALA A 216 -25.90 12.60 -3.90
N ALA A 217 -25.87 13.34 -2.78
CA ALA A 217 -27.06 13.66 -1.98
C ALA A 217 -28.18 14.34 -2.78
N GLU A 218 -27.88 15.05 -3.87
CA GLU A 218 -28.92 15.64 -4.75
C GLU A 218 -29.70 14.59 -5.55
N ALA A 219 -29.12 13.41 -5.78
CA ALA A 219 -29.72 12.31 -6.53
C ALA A 219 -30.29 11.19 -5.63
N ILE A 220 -29.86 11.13 -4.36
CA ILE A 220 -30.34 10.14 -3.39
C ILE A 220 -31.81 10.41 -3.06
N ARG A 221 -32.67 9.42 -3.31
CA ARG A 221 -34.12 9.49 -3.04
C ARG A 221 -34.71 8.13 -2.72
N LEU A 222 -35.95 8.13 -2.22
CA LEU A 222 -36.80 6.94 -2.20
C LEU A 222 -37.72 6.98 -3.42
N ASN A 223 -37.86 5.86 -4.12
CA ASN A 223 -38.88 5.72 -5.15
C ASN A 223 -40.27 5.42 -4.55
N ASP A 224 -41.28 5.26 -5.40
CA ASP A 224 -42.67 5.03 -4.97
C ASP A 224 -42.86 3.73 -4.18
N GLU A 225 -41.93 2.77 -4.31
CA GLU A 225 -41.92 1.50 -3.59
C GLU A 225 -41.16 1.59 -2.25
N GLY A 226 -40.61 2.77 -1.92
CA GLY A 226 -39.78 2.98 -0.73
C GLY A 226 -38.36 2.42 -0.86
N LEU A 227 -37.91 2.13 -2.09
CA LEU A 227 -36.55 1.68 -2.36
C LEU A 227 -35.61 2.87 -2.60
N ILE A 228 -34.37 2.76 -2.13
CA ILE A 228 -33.36 3.81 -2.27
C ILE A 228 -32.79 3.81 -3.70
N GLU A 229 -32.81 4.98 -4.35
CA GLU A 229 -32.18 5.24 -5.64
C GLU A 229 -31.05 6.26 -5.49
N GLY A 230 -30.00 6.16 -6.32
CA GLY A 230 -28.90 7.13 -6.39
C GLY A 230 -27.79 6.97 -5.34
N LEU A 231 -27.80 5.88 -4.56
CA LEU A 231 -26.80 5.61 -3.51
C LEU A 231 -25.54 4.88 -4.02
N PHE A 232 -25.68 4.05 -5.06
CA PHE A 232 -24.62 3.25 -5.68
C PHE A 232 -24.74 3.25 -7.20
#